data_AF-A0A4V1TXV5-F1
#
_entry.id   AF-A0A4V1TXV5-F1
#
_cell.length_a   1.000
_cell.length_b   1.000
_cell.length_c   1.000
_cell.angle_alpha   90.00
_cell.angle_beta   90.00
_cell.angle_gamma   90.00
#
_symmetry.space_group_name_H-M   'P 1'
#
loop_
_entity.id
_entity.type
_entity.pdbx_description
1 polymer ?
#
loop_
_entity_poly.entity_id
_entity_poly.type
_entity_poly.pdbx_seq_one_letter_code
_entity_poly.pdbx_strand_id
1 'polypeptide(L)' 'MESNCNIVVTGGSGLVGNAIQWAVHTQRDALFGRKDDENWVFLESSDGDLRLPSSRFMYGW' A
#
# COMPACT_ATOMS: atom_id res chain seq x y z
N MET A 1 -8.92 12.31 -17.13
CA MET A 1 -8.43 11.14 -16.38
C MET A 1 -8.29 11.61 -14.96
N GLU A 2 -9.05 11.04 -14.03
CA GLU A 2 -8.87 11.33 -12.60
C GLU A 2 -7.44 10.95 -12.21
N SER A 3 -6.79 11.84 -11.46
CA SER A 3 -5.44 11.63 -10.96
C SER A 3 -5.51 10.65 -9.79
N ASN A 4 -5.41 9.35 -10.07
CA ASN A 4 -5.32 8.35 -9.01
C ASN A 4 -4.04 8.57 -8.20
N CYS A 5 -4.19 9.05 -6.97
CA CYS A 5 -3.06 9.26 -6.07
C CYS A 5 -2.60 7.90 -5.55
N ASN A 6 -1.43 7.44 -6.00
CA ASN A 6 -0.84 6.21 -5.49
C ASN A 6 -0.03 6.52 -4.23
N ILE A 7 -0.42 5.92 -3.11
CA ILE A 7 0.30 6.00 -1.84
C ILE A 7 0.96 4.66 -1.58
N VAL A 8 2.29 4.65 -1.52
CA VAL A 8 3.09 3.46 -1.24
C VAL A 8 3.66 3.56 0.15
N VAL A 9 3.41 2.53 0.97
CA VAL A 9 3.95 2.40 2.31
C VAL A 9 4.97 1.28 2.31
N THR A 10 6.24 1.59 2.53
CA THR A 10 7.30 0.59 2.74
C THR A 10 7.35 0.17 4.21
N GLY A 11 7.70 -1.10 4.46
CA GLY A 11 7.61 -1.66 5.82
C GLY A 11 6.16 -1.84 6.28
N GLY A 12 5.26 -2.14 5.34
CA GLY A 12 3.82 -2.29 5.56
C GLY A 12 3.45 -3.31 6.64
N SER A 13 4.24 -4.39 6.78
CA SER A 13 4.06 -5.40 7.84
C SER A 13 4.67 -5.01 9.20
N GLY A 14 5.39 -3.89 9.27
CA GLY A 14 5.93 -3.36 10.53
C GLY A 14 4.84 -2.76 11.42
N LEU A 15 5.19 -2.46 12.68
CA LEU A 15 4.25 -1.87 13.65
C LEU A 15 3.55 -0.61 13.12
N VAL A 16 4.31 0.29 12.50
CA VAL A 16 3.78 1.55 11.96
C VAL A 16 2.95 1.32 10.69
N GLY A 17 3.39 0.43 9.80
CA GLY A 17 2.66 0.09 8.57
C GLY A 17 1.25 -0.46 8.88
N ASN A 18 1.17 -1.41 9.81
CA ASN A 18 -0.11 -1.95 10.28
C ASN A 18 -1.00 -0.89 10.93
N ALA A 19 -0.43 0.04 11.71
CA ALA A 19 -1.20 1.13 12.33
C ALA A 19 -1.78 2.10 11.29
N ILE A 20 -0.99 2.43 10.25
CA ILE A 20 -1.47 3.24 9.11
C ILE A 20 -2.59 2.49 8.39
N GLN A 21 -2.40 1.21 8.08
CA GLN A 21 -3.42 0.39 7.44
C GLN A 21 -4.72 0.36 8.25
N TRP A 22 -4.63 0.19 9.57
CA TRP A 22 -5.80 0.26 10.45
C TRP A 22 -6.48 1.63 10.38
N ALA A 23 -5.70 2.73 10.47
CA ALA A 23 -6.24 4.09 10.48
C ALA A 23 -6.98 4.41 9.18
N VAL A 24 -6.37 4.17 8.02
CA VAL A 24 -6.96 4.52 6.71
C VAL A 24 -8.23 3.72 6.39
N HIS A 25 -8.38 2.51 6.96
CA HIS A 25 -9.55 1.66 6.73
C HIS A 25 -10.65 1.78 7.81
N THR A 26 -10.31 2.27 9.00
CA THR A 26 -11.26 2.30 10.13
C THR A 26 -11.72 3.72 10.45
N GLN A 27 -10.89 4.73 10.21
CA GLN A 27 -11.19 6.10 10.56
C GLN A 27 -12.20 6.72 9.59
N ARG A 28 -13.19 7.42 10.14
CA ARG A 28 -14.27 8.07 9.36
C ARG A 28 -14.14 9.59 9.30
N ASP A 29 -13.17 10.15 10.02
CA ASP A 29 -12.85 11.56 9.94
C ASP A 29 -12.24 11.89 8.57
N ALA A 30 -12.76 12.91 7.89
CA ALA A 30 -12.28 13.34 6.58
C ALA A 30 -10.80 13.81 6.58
N LEU A 31 -10.23 14.14 7.74
CA LEU A 31 -8.81 14.49 7.89
C LEU A 31 -7.88 13.27 7.86
N PHE A 32 -8.34 12.11 8.31
CA PHE A 32 -7.47 10.96 8.60
C PHE A 32 -7.91 9.65 7.91
N GLY A 33 -9.13 9.61 7.38
CA GLY A 33 -9.63 8.51 6.57
C GLY A 33 -9.10 8.57 5.13
N ARG A 34 -9.20 7.45 4.44
CA ARG A 34 -8.89 7.34 3.00
C ARG A 34 -9.85 8.20 2.17
N LYS A 35 -9.34 8.78 1.08
CA LYS A 35 -10.16 9.43 0.04
C LYS A 35 -10.49 8.46 -1.10
N ASP A 36 -11.59 8.71 -1.79
CA ASP A 36 -12.13 7.82 -2.83
C ASP A 36 -11.18 7.66 -4.04
N ASP A 37 -10.33 8.66 -4.30
CA ASP A 37 -9.37 8.72 -5.41
C ASP A 37 -7.95 8.21 -5.05
N GLU A 38 -7.79 7.67 -3.85
CA GLU A 38 -6.51 7.15 -3.37
C GLU A 38 -6.39 5.66 -3.60
N ASN A 39 -5.22 5.21 -4.04
CA ASN A 39 -4.84 3.80 -4.10
C ASN A 39 -3.68 3.53 -3.14
N TRP A 40 -3.95 2.74 -2.11
CA TRP A 40 -2.99 2.44 -1.03
C TRP A 40 -2.34 1.07 -1.25
N VAL A 41 -1.01 1.05 -1.35
CA VAL A 41 -0.22 -0.17 -1.52
C VAL A 41 0.77 -0.30 -0.36
N PHE A 42 0.63 -1.38 0.41
CA PHE A 42 1.51 -1.70 1.53
C PHE A 42 2.51 -2.76 1.08
N LEU A 43 3.79 -2.40 1.10
CA LEU A 43 4.88 -3.28 0.69
C LEU A 43 5.62 -3.83 1.90
N GLU A 44 5.89 -5.12 1.88
CA GLU A 44 6.76 -5.81 2.80
C GLU A 44 8.21 -5.82 2.30
N SER A 45 9.15 -6.12 3.20
CA SER A 45 10.56 -6.22 2.82
C SER A 45 10.82 -7.28 1.75
N SER A 46 9.99 -8.33 1.67
CA SER A 46 10.06 -9.38 0.65
C SER A 46 9.60 -8.93 -0.75
N ASP A 47 8.81 -7.86 -0.85
CA ASP A 47 8.29 -7.40 -2.15
C ASP A 47 9.38 -6.74 -3.01
N GLY A 48 10.46 -6.28 -2.38
CA GLY A 48 11.64 -5.72 -3.03
C GLY A 48 12.74 -6.73 -3.32
N ASP A 49 12.48 -8.04 -3.26
CA ASP A 49 13.52 -9.05 -3.47
C ASP A 49 13.98 -9.10 -4.94
N LEU A 50 15.09 -8.40 -5.23
CA LEU A 50 15.72 -8.33 -6.55
C LEU A 50 16.31 -9.66 -7.04
N ARG A 51 16.33 -10.70 -6.19
CA ARG A 51 16.78 -12.05 -6.57
C ARG A 51 15.69 -12.82 -7.30
N LEU A 52 14.45 -12.31 -7.31
CA LEU A 52 13.37 -12.90 -8.07
C LEU A 52 13.50 -12.51 -9.56
N PRO A 53 13.43 -13.48 -10.49
CA PRO A 53 13.36 -13.15 -11.91
C PRO A 53 12.10 -12.32 -12.18
N SER A 54 12.25 -11.25 -12.97
CA SER A 54 11.18 -10.30 -13.32
C SER A 54 9.92 -10.96 -13.89
N SER A 55 10.04 -12.17 -14.43
CA SER A 55 8.94 -12.98 -14.94
C SER A 55 7.92 -13.42 -13.88
N ARG A 56 8.27 -13.46 -12.59
CA ARG A 56 7.34 -13.85 -11.52
C ARG A 56 6.29 -12.76 -11.22
N PHE A 57 6.56 -11.50 -11.58
CA PHE A 57 5.62 -10.40 -11.44
C PHE A 57 4.57 -10.33 -12.55
N MET A 58 4.71 -11.10 -13.65
CA MET A 58 3.83 -11.02 -14.82
C MET A 58 2.66 -12.01 -14.84
N TYR A 59 2.61 -12.98 -13.91
CA TYR A 59 1.60 -14.06 -13.91
C TYR A 59 0.97 -14.35 -12.54
N GLY A 60 1.01 -13.39 -11.62
CA GLY A 60 0.50 -13.58 -10.26
C GLY A 60 -0.33 -12.40 -9.76
N TRP A 61 -1.47 -12.16 -10.41
CA TRP A 61 -2.65 -11.49 -9.86
C TRP A 61 -3.88 -12.26 -10.34
#